data_AF-A0A2V8PQF4-F1
#
_entry.id   AF-A0A2V8PQF4-F1
#
_cell.length_a   1.000
_cell.length_b   1.000
_cell.length_c   1.000
_cell.angle_alpha   90.00
_cell.angle_beta   90.00
_cell.angle_gamma   90.00
#
_symmetry.space_group_name_H-M   'P 1'
#
loop_
_entity.id
_entity.type
_entity.pdbx_description
1 polymer ?
#
loop_
_entity_poly.entity_id
_entity_poly.type
_entity_poly.pdbx_seq_one_letter_code
_entity_poly.pdbx_strand_id
1 'polypeptide(L)' 'MIGDTVRKHKGNISRAARELGLTRRGLYLKIERYEIKASA' A
#
# COMPACT_ATOMS: atom_id res chain seq x y z
N MET A 1 7.61 3.77 4.68
CA MET A 1 7.38 2.75 3.63
C MET A 1 5.88 2.55 3.39
N ILE A 2 5.45 1.84 2.34
CA ILE A 2 4.02 1.61 2.04
C ILE A 2 3.28 1.03 3.27
N GLY A 3 3.88 0.03 3.93
CA GLY A 3 3.33 -0.56 5.16
C GLY A 3 3.16 0.45 6.30
N ASP A 4 4.13 1.33 6.53
CA ASP A 4 4.02 2.38 7.56
C ASP A 4 2.87 3.34 7.29
N THR A 5 2.70 3.77 6.04
CA THR A 5 1.62 4.70 5.68
C THR A 5 0.26 4.04 5.81
N VAL A 6 0.13 2.75 5.45
CA VAL A 6 -1.10 1.99 5.66
C VAL A 6 -1.41 1.82 7.15
N ARG A 7 -0.42 1.49 7.98
CA ARG A 7 -0.57 1.39 9.45
C ARG A 7 -0.94 2.73 10.08
N LYS A 8 -0.27 3.82 9.68
CA LYS A 8 -0.56 5.21 10.11
C LYS A 8 -2.03 5.57 9.85
N HIS A 9 -2.56 5.15 8.71
CA HIS A 9 -3.96 5.37 8.32
C HIS A 9 -4.90 4.25 8.78
N LYS A 10 -4.47 3.38 9.70
CA LYS A 10 -5.28 2.28 10.27
C LYS A 10 -5.93 1.39 9.20
N GLY A 11 -5.20 1.08 8.14
CA GLY A 11 -5.69 0.25 7.04
C GLY A 11 -6.53 1.00 5.99
N ASN A 12 -6.72 2.33 6.11
CA ASN A 12 -7.43 3.10 5.10
C ASN A 12 -6.57 3.29 3.84
N ILE A 13 -6.73 2.35 2.90
CA ILE A 13 -5.99 2.28 1.64
C ILE A 13 -6.18 3.53 0.79
N SER A 14 -7.39 4.10 0.75
CA SER A 14 -7.65 5.30 -0.05
C SER A 14 -6.89 6.52 0.49
N ARG A 15 -6.85 6.70 1.81
CA ARG A 15 -6.12 7.81 2.44
C ARG A 15 -4.61 7.59 2.35
N ALA A 16 -4.13 6.36 2.55
CA ALA A 16 -2.74 6.00 2.36
C ALA A 16 -2.28 6.20 0.91
N ALA A 17 -3.09 5.81 -0.08
CA ALA A 17 -2.80 6.03 -1.50
C ALA A 17 -2.65 7.52 -1.83
N ARG A 18 -3.57 8.37 -1.33
CA ARG A 18 -3.49 9.82 -1.53
C ARG A 18 -2.22 10.42 -0.92
N GLU A 19 -1.84 10.00 0.27
CA GLU A 19 -0.59 10.46 0.91
C GLU A 19 0.67 9.99 0.14
N LEU A 20 0.62 8.79 -0.43
CA LEU A 20 1.72 8.24 -1.24
C LEU A 20 1.76 8.78 -2.69
N GLY A 21 0.84 9.65 -3.08
CA GLY A 21 0.72 10.13 -4.47
C GLY A 21 0.33 9.03 -5.46
N LEU A 22 -0.36 7.99 -4.99
CA LEU A 22 -0.77 6.84 -5.79
C LEU A 22 -2.28 6.83 -6.01
N THR A 23 -2.71 6.18 -7.09
CA THR A 23 -4.10 5.74 -7.20
C THR A 23 -4.33 4.56 -6.25
N ARG A 24 -5.58 4.35 -5.80
CA ARG A 24 -5.93 3.19 -4.95
C ARG A 24 -5.52 1.87 -5.62
N ARG A 25 -5.75 1.74 -6.94
CA ARG A 25 -5.34 0.57 -7.73
C ARG A 25 -3.83 0.42 -7.80
N GLY A 26 -3.09 1.51 -8.01
CA GLY A 26 -1.63 1.50 -8.01
C GLY A 26 -1.02 1.10 -6.67
N LEU A 27 -1.66 1.49 -5.56
CA LEU A 27 -1.28 1.05 -4.22
C LEU A 27 -1.47 -0.47 -4.07
N TYR A 28 -2.62 -1.03 -4.47
CA TYR A 28 -2.84 -2.48 -4.45
C TYR A 28 -1.80 -3.25 -5.27
N LEU A 29 -1.51 -2.82 -6.50
CA LEU A 29 -0.50 -3.48 -7.36
C LEU A 29 0.90 -3.45 -6.76
N LYS A 30 1.25 -2.38 -6.04
CA LYS A 30 2.53 -2.30 -5.34
C LYS A 30 2.55 -3.23 -4.12
N ILE A 31 1.50 -3.22 -3.30
CA ILE A 31 1.36 -4.15 -2.16
C ILE A 31 1.51 -5.58 -2.66
N GLU A 32 0.73 -5.96 -3.68
CA GLU A 32 0.78 -7.28 -4.31
C GLU A 32 2.19 -7.63 -4.83
N ARG A 33 2.84 -6.72 -5.57
CA ARG A 33 4.20 -6.94 -6.09
C ARG A 33 5.24 -7.14 -4.99
N TYR A 34 5.14 -6.40 -3.89
CA TYR A 34 6.10 -6.43 -2.80
C TYR A 34 5.83 -7.54 -1.78
N GLU A 35 4.56 -7.94 -1.59
CA GLU A 35 4.15 -8.98 -0.65
C GLU A 35 4.14 -10.39 -1.27
N ILE A 36 4.01 -10.53 -2.60
CA ILE A 36 4.13 -11.83 -3.30
C ILE A 36 5.59 -12.33 -3.39
N LYS A 37 6.59 -11.50 -3.09
CA LYS A 37 7.97 -11.97 -2.90
C LYS A 37 8.27 -12.54 -1.51
N ALA A 38 7.25 -12.67 -0.65
CA ALA A 38 7.37 -13.31 0.66
C ALA A 38 6.52 -14.59 0.73
N SER A 39 6.68 -15.50 -0.23
CA SER A 39 6.31 -16.92 -0.11
C SER A 39 6.90 -17.66 -1.32
N ALA A 40 8.13 -18.15 -1.16
CA ALA A 40 8.62 -19.33 -1.86
C ALA A 40 8.44 -20.52 -0.91
#